data_AF-A0A090SLL2-F1
#
_entry.id   AF-A0A090SLL2-F1
#
_cell.length_a   1.000
_cell.length_b   1.000
_cell.length_c   1.000
_cell.angle_alpha   90.00
_cell.angle_beta   90.00
_cell.angle_gamma   90.00
#
_symmetry.space_group_name_H-M   'P 1'
#
loop_
_entity.id
_entity.type
_entity.pdbx_description
1 polymer ?
#
loop_
_entity_poly.entity_id
_entity_poly.type
_entity_poly.pdbx_seq_one_letter_code
_entity_poly.pdbx_strand_id
1 'polypeptide(L)'
;MSDNTLNADDRPIDELVGWVKQHDFALNLSTERLAFLISIAVLSNERFDEELGEGELHDAFKIVTGQFEQTGEATAFRANNAINELVKQRLLSRFTSEVNDGASIYRLSLLPSVSPIITSDIANSLN
;
A
#
# COMPACT_ATOMS: atom_id res chain seq x y z
N MET A 1 26.30 23.61 -3.31
CA MET A 1 26.38 22.18 -2.95
C MET A 1 25.12 21.58 -3.52
N SER A 2 25.20 21.02 -4.73
CA SER A 2 24.02 20.57 -5.45
C SER A 2 23.52 19.29 -4.80
N ASP A 3 22.32 19.34 -4.24
CA ASP A 3 21.57 18.16 -3.80
C ASP A 3 21.40 17.23 -5.00
N ASN A 4 22.27 16.21 -5.09
CA ASN A 4 22.11 15.15 -6.07
C ASN A 4 21.06 14.18 -5.51
N THR A 5 19.79 14.55 -5.68
CA THR A 5 18.67 13.64 -5.56
C THR A 5 18.88 12.54 -6.59
N LEU A 6 19.55 11.45 -6.20
CA LEU A 6 19.70 10.26 -7.02
C LEU A 6 18.31 9.67 -7.21
N ASN A 7 17.65 10.11 -8.29
CA ASN A 7 16.42 9.54 -8.78
C ASN A 7 16.63 8.04 -9.04
N ALA A 8 15.58 7.25 -8.90
CA ALA A 8 15.59 5.81 -9.16
C ALA A 8 16.05 5.43 -10.60
N ASP A 9 16.28 6.41 -11.47
CA ASP A 9 16.62 6.28 -12.88
C ASP A 9 18.07 5.87 -13.16
N ASP A 10 18.99 5.93 -12.18
CA ASP A 10 20.43 5.70 -12.40
C ASP A 10 20.95 4.30 -12.00
N ARG A 11 20.08 3.37 -11.58
CA ARG A 11 20.53 2.02 -11.18
C ARG A 11 20.44 1.01 -12.33
N PRO A 12 21.45 0.12 -12.47
CA PRO A 12 21.42 -0.93 -13.48
C PRO A 12 20.24 -1.87 -13.23
N ILE A 13 19.59 -2.29 -14.32
CA ILE A 13 18.39 -3.14 -14.30
C ILE A 13 18.60 -4.40 -13.44
N ASP A 14 19.81 -4.96 -13.43
CA ASP A 14 20.15 -6.15 -12.65
C ASP A 14 20.06 -5.92 -11.13
N GLU A 15 20.42 -4.74 -10.64
CA GLU A 15 20.33 -4.38 -9.22
C GLU A 15 18.88 -4.18 -8.80
N LEU A 16 18.07 -3.55 -9.65
CA LEU A 16 16.64 -3.40 -9.43
C LEU A 16 15.93 -4.77 -9.38
N VAL A 17 16.24 -5.65 -10.32
CA VAL A 17 15.71 -7.02 -10.36
C VAL A 17 16.16 -7.82 -9.14
N GLY A 18 17.43 -7.69 -8.74
CA GLY A 18 17.96 -8.30 -7.52
C GLY A 18 17.23 -7.85 -6.26
N TRP A 19 16.96 -6.55 -6.14
CA TRP A 19 16.20 -5.97 -5.04
C TRP A 19 14.75 -6.48 -5.01
N VAL A 20 14.07 -6.53 -6.16
CA VAL A 20 12.71 -7.07 -6.25
C VAL A 20 12.66 -8.53 -5.79
N LYS A 21 13.64 -9.33 -6.23
CA LYS A 21 13.78 -10.74 -5.85
C LYS A 21 14.08 -10.92 -4.37
N GLN A 22 14.88 -10.04 -3.77
CA GLN A 22 15.22 -10.10 -2.34
C GLN A 22 14.02 -9.75 -1.44
N HIS A 23 13.17 -8.84 -1.88
CA HIS A 23 12.01 -8.37 -1.10
C HIS A 23 10.71 -9.12 -1.39
N ASP A 24 10.76 -10.13 -2.27
CA ASP A 24 9.63 -10.99 -2.66
C ASP A 24 8.37 -10.20 -3.02
N PHE A 25 8.54 -9.11 -3.79
CA PHE A 25 7.41 -8.31 -4.24
C PHE A 25 6.58 -9.10 -5.23
N ALA A 26 5.43 -9.58 -4.77
CA ALA A 26 4.43 -10.22 -5.59
C ALA A 26 3.12 -9.45 -5.53
N LEU A 27 2.59 -9.09 -6.70
CA LEU A 27 1.23 -8.58 -6.85
C LEU A 27 0.34 -9.74 -7.28
N ASN A 28 -0.56 -10.16 -6.39
CA ASN A 28 -1.55 -11.17 -6.69
C ASN A 28 -2.93 -10.59 -6.37
N LEU A 29 -3.60 -10.03 -7.38
CA LEU A 29 -4.90 -9.40 -7.23
C LEU A 29 -5.89 -10.07 -8.18
N SER A 30 -6.98 -10.59 -7.62
CA SER A 30 -8.16 -10.93 -8.42
C SER A 30 -8.82 -9.66 -8.97
N THR A 31 -9.68 -9.79 -9.98
CA THR A 31 -10.40 -8.64 -10.55
C THR A 31 -11.21 -7.87 -9.50
N GLU A 32 -11.82 -8.58 -8.54
CA GLU A 32 -12.53 -7.95 -7.40
C GLU A 32 -11.58 -7.14 -6.51
N ARG A 33 -10.39 -7.68 -6.21
CA ARG A 33 -9.38 -7.01 -5.38
C ARG A 33 -8.79 -5.78 -6.08
N LEU A 34 -8.57 -5.87 -7.39
CA LEU A 34 -8.12 -4.73 -8.18
C LEU A 34 -9.19 -3.64 -8.24
N ALA A 35 -10.45 -3.99 -8.47
CA ALA A 35 -11.56 -3.04 -8.43
C ALA A 35 -11.69 -2.36 -7.07
N PHE A 36 -11.47 -3.12 -5.99
CA PHE A 36 -11.43 -2.58 -4.63
C PHE A 36 -10.28 -1.59 -4.43
N LEU A 37 -9.06 -1.92 -4.87
CA LEU A 37 -7.91 -1.02 -4.81
C LEU A 37 -8.16 0.29 -5.59
N ILE A 38 -8.74 0.21 -6.78
CA ILE A 38 -9.08 1.40 -7.58
C ILE A 38 -10.12 2.25 -6.85
N SER A 39 -11.11 1.62 -6.23
CA SER A 39 -12.13 2.34 -5.45
C SER A 39 -11.52 3.08 -4.26
N ILE A 40 -10.56 2.47 -3.55
CA ILE A 40 -9.78 3.12 -2.50
C ILE A 40 -8.98 4.30 -3.08
N ALA A 41 -8.36 4.13 -4.24
CA ALA A 41 -7.58 5.19 -4.88
C ALA A 41 -8.41 6.42 -5.24
N VAL A 42 -9.63 6.22 -5.74
CA VAL A 42 -10.57 7.31 -6.02
C VAL A 42 -10.98 8.01 -4.72
N LEU A 43 -11.37 7.25 -3.68
CA LEU A 43 -11.79 7.81 -2.39
C LEU A 43 -10.67 8.57 -1.67
N SER A 44 -9.43 8.09 -1.78
CA SER A 44 -8.26 8.76 -1.19
C SER A 44 -7.93 10.06 -1.91
N ASN A 45 -8.05 10.12 -3.24
CA ASN A 45 -7.76 11.31 -4.04
C ASN A 45 -8.80 12.44 -3.86
N GLU A 46 -10.01 12.11 -3.41
CA GLU A 46 -11.03 13.10 -3.05
C GLU A 46 -10.79 13.72 -1.65
N ARG A 47 -9.89 13.14 -0.85
CA ARG A 47 -9.60 13.56 0.52
C ARG A 47 -8.32 14.40 0.59
N PHE A 48 -8.36 15.42 1.45
CA PHE A 48 -7.23 16.33 1.63
C PHE A 48 -6.11 15.73 2.50
N ASP A 49 -6.45 14.79 3.39
CA ASP A 49 -5.51 14.12 4.29
C ASP A 49 -5.06 12.75 3.79
N GLU A 50 -5.64 12.27 2.68
CA GLU A 50 -5.43 10.93 2.12
C GLU A 50 -5.68 9.78 3.13
N GLU A 51 -6.37 10.06 4.23
CA GLU A 51 -6.66 9.09 5.30
C GLU A 51 -8.05 8.49 5.13
N LEU A 52 -8.11 7.16 5.11
CA LEU A 52 -9.35 6.40 5.04
C LEU A 52 -9.56 5.63 6.35
N GLY A 53 -10.76 5.74 6.92
CA GLY A 53 -11.15 4.95 8.08
C GLY A 53 -11.53 3.51 7.72
N GLU A 54 -11.54 2.62 8.71
CA GLU A 54 -11.99 1.22 8.52
C GLU A 54 -13.43 1.14 7.97
N GLY A 55 -14.34 1.99 8.48
CA GLY A 55 -15.73 2.02 8.01
C GLY A 55 -15.86 2.34 6.52
N GLU A 56 -15.04 3.26 6.02
CA GLU A 56 -15.05 3.66 4.61
C GLU A 56 -14.53 2.54 3.71
N LEU A 57 -13.48 1.85 4.14
CA LEU A 57 -12.97 0.68 3.41
C LEU A 57 -14.01 -0.44 3.35
N HIS A 58 -14.76 -0.66 4.43
CA HIS A 58 -15.84 -1.64 4.45
C HIS A 58 -16.98 -1.25 3.52
N ASP A 59 -17.36 0.02 3.47
CA ASP A 59 -18.42 0.50 2.58
C ASP A 59 -17.99 0.48 1.12
N ALA A 60 -16.75 0.87 0.80
CA ALA A 60 -16.17 0.70 -0.52
C ALA A 60 -16.15 -0.77 -0.95
N PHE A 61 -15.78 -1.68 -0.04
CA PHE A 61 -15.77 -3.12 -0.31
C PHE A 61 -17.18 -3.64 -0.62
N LYS A 62 -18.21 -3.20 0.12
CA LYS A 62 -19.60 -3.57 -0.15
C LYS A 62 -20.06 -3.13 -1.53
N ILE A 63 -19.74 -1.89 -1.93
CA ILE A 63 -20.09 -1.36 -3.25
C ILE A 63 -19.44 -2.21 -4.34
N VAL A 64 -18.13 -2.49 -4.21
CA VAL A 64 -17.39 -3.30 -5.18
C VAL A 64 -17.97 -4.71 -5.25
N THR A 65 -18.04 -5.44 -4.13
CA THR A 65 -18.58 -6.80 -4.12
C THR A 65 -20.02 -6.86 -4.62
N GLY A 66 -20.85 -5.83 -4.40
CA GLY A 66 -22.19 -5.73 -4.95
C GLY A 66 -22.24 -5.71 -6.49
N GLN A 67 -21.14 -5.31 -7.16
CA GLN A 67 -20.98 -5.39 -8.61
C GLN A 67 -20.44 -6.74 -9.10
N PHE A 68 -19.97 -7.60 -8.19
CA PHE A 68 -19.45 -8.94 -8.49
C PHE A 68 -20.46 -10.01 -8.04
N GLU A 69 -21.47 -10.28 -8.88
CA GLU A 69 -22.56 -11.23 -8.59
C GLU A 69 -22.09 -12.66 -8.22
N GLN A 70 -20.87 -13.04 -8.61
CA GLN A 70 -20.32 -14.39 -8.40
C GLN A 70 -19.58 -14.55 -7.06
N THR A 71 -19.26 -13.48 -6.33
CA THR A 71 -18.39 -13.55 -5.14
C THR A 71 -19.14 -13.64 -3.80
N GLY A 72 -20.47 -13.62 -3.83
CA GLY A 72 -21.34 -13.77 -2.66
C GLY A 72 -21.43 -12.50 -1.81
N GLU A 73 -21.93 -12.61 -0.58
CA GLU A 73 -22.20 -11.44 0.27
C GLU A 73 -20.91 -10.72 0.72
N ALA A 74 -21.00 -9.39 0.78
CA ALA A 74 -19.96 -8.52 1.31
C ALA A 74 -19.98 -8.52 2.84
N THR A 75 -19.36 -9.54 3.45
CA THR A 75 -19.24 -9.60 4.91
C THR A 75 -18.04 -8.79 5.41
N ALA A 76 -18.13 -8.28 6.64
CA ALA A 76 -17.02 -7.59 7.31
C ALA A 76 -15.74 -8.46 7.36
N PHE A 77 -15.91 -9.77 7.49
CA PHE A 77 -14.78 -10.72 7.44
C PHE A 77 -14.08 -10.72 6.07
N ARG A 78 -14.83 -10.70 4.97
CA ARG A 78 -14.26 -10.63 3.61
C ARG A 78 -13.60 -9.29 3.34
N ALA A 79 -14.19 -8.18 3.81
CA ALA A 79 -13.60 -6.85 3.73
C ALA A 79 -12.25 -6.83 4.47
N ASN A 80 -12.20 -7.33 5.71
CA ASN A 80 -10.97 -7.41 6.50
C ASN A 80 -9.91 -8.30 5.83
N ASN A 81 -10.32 -9.40 5.22
CA ASN A 81 -9.41 -10.25 4.44
C ASN A 81 -8.79 -9.48 3.26
N ALA A 82 -9.62 -8.76 2.49
CA ALA A 82 -9.17 -7.95 1.36
C ALA A 82 -8.21 -6.84 1.80
N ILE A 83 -8.53 -6.12 2.87
CA ILE A 83 -7.69 -5.07 3.43
C ILE A 83 -6.34 -5.65 3.88
N ASN A 84 -6.35 -6.77 4.62
CA ASN A 84 -5.13 -7.43 5.06
C ASN A 84 -4.25 -7.89 3.90
N GLU A 85 -4.86 -8.35 2.81
CA GLU A 85 -4.15 -8.74 1.59
C GLU A 85 -3.47 -7.53 0.92
N LEU A 86 -4.17 -6.40 0.79
CA LEU A 86 -3.59 -5.16 0.28
C LEU A 86 -2.45 -4.63 1.16
N VAL A 87 -2.58 -4.76 2.49
CA VAL A 87 -1.52 -4.39 3.44
C VAL A 87 -0.31 -5.30 3.30
N LYS A 88 -0.51 -6.62 3.18
CA LYS A 88 0.59 -7.59 2.97
C LYS A 88 1.35 -7.33 1.67
N GLN A 89 0.64 -6.95 0.61
CA GLN A 89 1.23 -6.60 -0.69
C GLN A 89 1.81 -5.16 -0.72
N ARG A 90 1.83 -4.45 0.42
CA ARG A 90 2.32 -3.07 0.56
C ARG A 90 1.65 -2.08 -0.39
N LEU A 91 0.38 -2.33 -0.72
CA LEU A 91 -0.47 -1.43 -1.49
C LEU A 91 -1.21 -0.44 -0.56
N LEU A 92 -1.40 -0.85 0.70
CA LEU A 92 -2.07 -0.07 1.73
C LEU A 92 -1.23 -0.08 3.01
N SER A 93 -1.07 1.07 3.63
CA SER A 93 -0.44 1.21 4.94
C SER A 93 -1.51 1.41 6.01
N ARG A 94 -1.44 0.62 7.09
CA ARG A 94 -2.33 0.75 8.25
C ARG A 94 -1.59 1.51 9.36
N PHE A 95 -2.20 2.57 9.86
CA PHE A 95 -1.74 3.29 11.03
C PHE A 95 -2.82 3.31 12.11
N THR A 96 -2.40 3.51 13.35
CA THR A 96 -3.30 3.71 14.48
C THR A 96 -3.34 5.20 14.77
N SER A 97 -4.51 5.82 14.66
CA SER A 97 -4.65 7.25 14.93
C SER A 97 -4.69 7.49 16.44
N GLU A 98 -3.72 8.24 16.96
CA GLU A 98 -3.72 8.71 18.36
C GLU A 98 -4.77 9.80 18.59
N VAL A 99 -5.17 10.51 17.54
CA VAL A 99 -6.15 11.61 17.59
C VAL A 99 -7.60 11.09 17.62
N ASN A 100 -7.87 9.95 16.97
CA ASN A 100 -9.19 9.31 16.92
C ASN A 100 -9.29 8.08 17.86
N ASP A 101 -8.80 8.21 19.09
CA ASP A 101 -9.00 7.21 20.16
C ASP A 101 -8.56 5.77 19.77
N GLY A 102 -7.47 5.64 19.00
CA GLY A 102 -6.93 4.36 18.57
C GLY A 102 -7.60 3.76 17.33
N ALA A 103 -8.42 4.52 16.59
CA ALA A 103 -9.02 4.06 15.34
C ALA A 103 -7.96 3.68 14.30
N SER A 104 -8.25 2.63 13.51
CA SER A 104 -7.39 2.24 12.38
C SER A 104 -7.65 3.15 11.19
N ILE A 105 -6.60 3.84 10.75
CA ILE A 105 -6.57 4.67 9.55
C ILE A 105 -5.69 4.00 8.49
N TYR A 106 -6.03 4.22 7.24
CA TYR A 106 -5.40 3.59 6.10
C TYR A 106 -5.01 4.62 5.07
N ARG A 107 -3.80 4.50 4.53
CA ARG A 107 -3.31 5.35 3.44
C ARG A 107 -2.82 4.48 2.30
N LEU A 108 -3.02 4.92 1.06
CA LEU A 108 -2.42 4.24 -0.08
C LEU A 108 -0.90 4.30 0.07
N SER A 109 -0.28 3.13 0.00
CA SER A 109 1.17 3.08 -0.11
C SER A 109 1.50 3.27 -1.58
N LEU A 110 2.28 4.29 -1.90
CA LEU A 110 3.02 4.28 -3.16
C LEU A 110 3.83 2.98 -3.15
N LEU A 111 3.72 2.18 -4.23
CA LEU A 111 4.64 1.05 -4.48
C LEU A 111 6.02 1.51 -4.08
N PRO A 112 6.80 0.69 -3.36
CA PRO A 112 7.99 1.15 -2.67
C PRO A 112 8.82 1.97 -3.65
N SER A 113 8.69 3.29 -3.52
CA SER A 113 9.65 4.23 -4.03
C SER A 113 10.93 3.63 -3.51
N VAL A 114 11.86 3.35 -4.41
CA VAL A 114 13.11 2.76 -3.97
C VAL A 114 13.86 3.88 -3.29
N SER A 115 13.46 4.14 -2.04
CA SER A 115 14.05 5.13 -1.19
C SER A 115 15.51 4.71 -1.10
N PRO A 116 16.44 5.61 -1.49
CA PRO A 116 17.84 5.31 -1.36
C PRO A 116 18.05 4.88 0.10
N ILE A 117 18.56 3.66 0.28
CA ILE A 117 19.09 3.24 1.57
C ILE A 117 20.09 4.33 1.91
N ILE A 118 19.73 5.20 2.86
CA ILE A 118 20.64 6.23 3.34
C ILE A 118 21.88 5.46 3.78
N THR A 119 22.98 5.72 3.09
CA THR A 119 24.29 5.10 3.30
C THR A 119 24.88 5.60 4.62
N SER A 120 24.16 5.44 5.73
CA SER A 120 24.66 5.67 7.08
C SER A 120 25.13 4.36 7.75
N ASP A 121 24.69 3.20 7.26
CA ASP A 121 25.04 1.91 7.87
C ASP A 121 26.38 1.30 7.40
N ILE A 122 27.13 1.97 6.53
CA ILE A 122 28.49 1.53 6.13
C ILE A 122 29.59 2.32 6.86
N ALA A 123 29.25 3.33 7.66
CA ALA A 123 30.26 4.16 8.36
C ALA A 123 30.73 3.58 9.70
N ASN A 124 30.09 2.54 10.24
CA ASN A 124 30.40 2.00 11.59
C ASN A 124 31.04 0.60 11.60
N SER A 125 31.55 0.11 10.47
CA SER A 125 32.36 -1.12 10.41
C SER A 125 33.86 -0.86 10.16
N LEU A 126 34.32 0.37 10.36
CA LEU A 126 35.74 0.73 10.40
C LEU A 126 36.01 1.68 11.57
N ASN A 127 35.83 1.18 12.79
CA ASN A 127 36.61 1.61 13.95
C ASN A 127 36.70 0.49 14.98
#